data_AF-A0A2U0E311-F1
#
_entry.id   AF-A0A2U0E311-F1
#
_cell.length_a   1.000
_cell.length_b   1.000
_cell.length_c   1.000
_cell.angle_alpha   90.00
_cell.angle_beta   90.00
_cell.angle_gamma   90.00
#
_symmetry.space_group_name_H-M   'P 1'
#
loop_
_entity.id
_entity.type
_entity.pdbx_description
1 polymer ?
#
loop_
_entity_poly.entity_id
_entity_poly.type
_entity_poly.pdbx_seq_one_letter_code
_entity_poly.pdbx_strand_id
1 'polypeptide(L)'
;MNNNFTIDDLQDIWQKVSILHNGQTYGGQNKNQKIEYINHIGSVVFEIINASKNTPDFNFNLAIKCAFLHDTIEDTDYPIEDLEKEYGKDVKEGVLALTKNTDLEKEHQMKDSLHRIKQQPKEVWAVKMADRICNLYAPPYFWKEAKKEKYLEEAKIIYEHLKDGNDYLAKRLSEKIEAYKNK
;
A
#
# COMPACT_ATOMS: atom_id res chain seq x y z
N MET A 1 -10.03 -24.09 -9.68
CA MET A 1 -9.55 -23.57 -10.98
C MET A 1 -8.57 -22.46 -10.66
N ASN A 2 -7.29 -22.63 -11.02
CA ASN A 2 -6.30 -21.56 -10.91
C ASN A 2 -6.72 -20.45 -11.88
N ASN A 3 -7.45 -19.47 -11.37
CA ASN A 3 -7.73 -18.25 -12.10
C ASN A 3 -6.40 -17.49 -12.17
N ASN A 4 -5.55 -17.84 -13.13
CA ASN A 4 -4.29 -17.14 -13.33
C ASN A 4 -4.62 -15.71 -13.75
N PHE A 5 -4.34 -14.75 -12.89
CA PHE A 5 -4.37 -13.33 -13.22
C PHE A 5 -3.41 -13.12 -14.40
N THR A 6 -3.97 -12.80 -15.57
CA THR A 6 -3.27 -12.77 -16.84
C THR A 6 -2.52 -11.44 -17.01
N ILE A 7 -1.71 -11.35 -18.06
CA ILE A 7 -1.09 -10.08 -18.44
C ILE A 7 -2.14 -9.05 -18.88
N ASP A 8 -3.23 -9.51 -19.48
CA ASP A 8 -4.33 -8.64 -19.92
C ASP A 8 -5.07 -8.09 -18.69
N ASP A 9 -5.35 -8.93 -17.68
CA ASP A 9 -5.93 -8.47 -16.40
C ASP A 9 -5.04 -7.43 -15.69
N LEU A 10 -3.71 -7.60 -15.77
CA LEU A 10 -2.73 -6.65 -15.25
C LEU A 10 -2.75 -5.31 -16.01
N GLN A 11 -2.91 -5.35 -17.33
CA GLN A 11 -2.99 -4.16 -18.16
C GLN A 11 -4.29 -3.40 -17.92
N ASP A 12 -5.42 -4.10 -17.81
CA ASP A 12 -6.73 -3.52 -17.56
C ASP A 12 -6.78 -2.79 -16.21
N ILE A 13 -6.32 -3.45 -15.14
CA ILE A 13 -6.29 -2.82 -13.80
C ILE A 13 -5.29 -1.67 -13.76
N TRP A 14 -4.13 -1.79 -14.43
CA TRP A 14 -3.14 -0.72 -14.49
C TRP A 14 -3.68 0.51 -15.22
N GLN A 15 -4.34 0.31 -16.36
CA GLN A 15 -4.98 1.40 -17.11
C GLN A 15 -6.05 2.07 -16.25
N LYS A 16 -6.87 1.29 -15.55
CA LYS A 16 -7.91 1.81 -14.66
C LYS A 16 -7.33 2.69 -13.56
N VAL A 17 -6.36 2.20 -12.79
CA VAL A 17 -5.78 2.98 -11.68
C VAL A 17 -5.00 4.20 -12.19
N SER A 18 -4.41 4.11 -13.40
CA SER A 18 -3.79 5.27 -14.06
C SER A 18 -4.81 6.36 -14.37
N ILE A 19 -6.02 6.00 -14.79
CA ILE A 19 -7.12 6.94 -15.04
C ILE A 19 -7.67 7.50 -13.73
N LEU A 20 -7.89 6.66 -12.72
CA LEU A 20 -8.44 7.08 -11.43
C LEU A 20 -7.52 8.08 -10.71
N HIS A 21 -6.20 7.84 -10.73
CA HIS A 21 -5.22 8.73 -10.10
C HIS A 21 -4.69 9.82 -11.06
N ASN A 22 -5.36 10.08 -12.19
CA ASN A 22 -4.90 11.06 -13.16
C ASN A 22 -4.78 12.47 -12.55
N GLY A 23 -3.64 13.11 -12.75
CA GLY A 23 -3.32 14.44 -12.22
C GLY A 23 -2.94 14.49 -10.75
N GLN A 24 -2.96 13.35 -10.04
CA GLN A 24 -2.48 13.27 -8.66
C GLN A 24 -0.96 13.20 -8.63
N THR A 25 -0.36 13.97 -7.72
CA THR A 25 1.10 14.03 -7.58
C THR A 25 1.52 14.10 -6.12
N TYR A 26 2.74 13.65 -5.83
CA TYR A 26 3.40 13.87 -4.54
C TYR A 26 4.75 14.57 -4.71
N GLY A 27 5.23 15.18 -3.62
CA GLY A 27 6.48 15.91 -3.60
C GLY A 27 7.69 14.99 -3.50
N GLY A 28 8.77 15.32 -4.22
CA GLY A 28 10.03 14.58 -4.18
C GLY A 28 11.10 15.20 -3.27
N GLN A 29 12.34 14.69 -3.41
CA GLN A 29 13.52 15.16 -2.67
C GLN A 29 14.03 16.52 -3.14
N ASN A 30 13.61 16.98 -4.32
CA ASN A 30 14.03 18.27 -4.88
C ASN A 30 12.92 19.32 -4.78
N LYS A 31 13.32 20.59 -4.62
CA LYS A 31 12.39 21.72 -4.60
C LYS A 31 11.56 21.75 -5.89
N ASN A 32 10.25 21.94 -5.76
CA ASN A 32 9.26 21.96 -6.86
C ASN A 32 9.13 20.64 -7.65
N GLN A 33 9.78 19.55 -7.21
CA GLN A 33 9.61 18.24 -7.84
C GLN A 33 8.22 17.70 -7.55
N LYS A 34 7.52 17.30 -8.62
CA LYS A 34 6.25 16.56 -8.57
C LYS A 34 6.46 15.21 -9.24
N ILE A 35 6.02 14.16 -8.58
CA ILE A 35 6.04 12.80 -9.12
C ILE A 35 4.58 12.36 -9.24
N GLU A 36 4.21 11.83 -10.41
CA GLU A 36 2.87 11.30 -10.66
C GLU A 36 2.54 10.16 -9.69
N TYR A 37 1.33 10.18 -9.11
CA TYR A 37 0.95 9.23 -8.06
C TYR A 37 0.95 7.78 -8.53
N ILE A 38 0.76 7.55 -9.83
CA ILE A 38 0.89 6.23 -10.44
C ILE A 38 2.27 5.59 -10.20
N ASN A 39 3.31 6.38 -9.94
CA ASN A 39 4.62 5.89 -9.53
C ASN A 39 4.59 5.18 -8.17
N HIS A 40 3.82 5.69 -7.20
CA HIS A 40 3.61 5.05 -5.90
C HIS A 40 2.87 3.72 -6.08
N ILE A 41 1.74 3.73 -6.78
CA ILE A 41 0.95 2.51 -7.07
C ILE A 41 1.84 1.44 -7.71
N GLY A 42 2.59 1.80 -8.75
CA GLY A 42 3.53 0.89 -9.41
C GLY A 42 4.61 0.35 -8.48
N SER A 43 5.14 1.18 -7.58
CA SER A 43 6.16 0.78 -6.61
C SER A 43 5.63 -0.26 -5.63
N VAL A 44 4.40 -0.09 -5.12
CA VAL A 44 3.75 -1.06 -4.22
C VAL A 44 3.47 -2.38 -4.95
N VAL A 45 3.02 -2.31 -6.20
CA VAL A 45 2.83 -3.47 -7.08
C VAL A 45 4.14 -4.25 -7.28
N PHE A 46 5.26 -3.56 -7.50
CA PHE A 46 6.57 -4.21 -7.66
C PHE A 46 7.03 -4.91 -6.38
N GLU A 47 6.79 -4.32 -5.21
CA GLU A 47 7.07 -4.97 -3.92
C GLU A 47 6.27 -6.27 -3.77
N ILE A 48 4.99 -6.28 -4.14
CA ILE A 48 4.13 -7.48 -4.07
C ILE A 48 4.53 -8.55 -5.09
N ILE A 49 4.88 -8.18 -6.33
CA ILE A 49 5.42 -9.12 -7.32
C ILE A 49 6.72 -9.76 -6.82
N ASN A 50 7.56 -9.00 -6.13
CA ASN A 50 8.80 -9.57 -5.60
C ASN A 50 8.55 -10.43 -4.35
N ALA A 51 7.61 -10.03 -3.48
CA ALA A 51 7.21 -10.81 -2.32
C ALA A 51 6.63 -12.17 -2.73
N SER A 52 5.82 -12.24 -3.79
CA SER A 52 5.22 -13.50 -4.25
C SER A 52 6.26 -14.53 -4.71
N LYS A 53 7.39 -14.08 -5.24
CA LYS A 53 8.52 -14.96 -5.62
C LYS A 53 9.30 -15.51 -4.42
N ASN A 54 9.17 -14.87 -3.26
CA ASN A 54 9.93 -15.17 -2.05
C ASN A 54 9.05 -15.68 -0.89
N THR A 55 7.75 -15.91 -1.15
CA THR A 55 6.77 -16.33 -0.13
C THR A 55 6.01 -17.55 -0.64
N PRO A 56 6.21 -18.74 -0.04
CA PRO A 56 5.41 -19.92 -0.36
C PRO A 56 3.92 -19.71 -0.08
N ASP A 57 3.06 -20.38 -0.86
CA ASP A 57 1.59 -20.38 -0.68
C ASP A 57 0.93 -18.99 -0.63
N PHE A 58 1.58 -17.98 -1.20
CA PHE A 58 1.10 -16.61 -1.23
C PHE A 58 -0.05 -16.46 -2.24
N ASN A 59 -1.22 -15.98 -1.80
CA ASN A 59 -2.32 -15.69 -2.70
C ASN A 59 -2.04 -14.40 -3.49
N PHE A 60 -1.21 -14.55 -4.52
CA PHE A 60 -0.75 -13.45 -5.36
C PHE A 60 -1.90 -12.67 -5.99
N ASN A 61 -2.97 -13.33 -6.41
CA ASN A 61 -4.12 -12.69 -7.05
C ASN A 61 -4.83 -11.68 -6.15
N LEU A 62 -5.02 -12.02 -4.87
CA LEU A 62 -5.60 -11.09 -3.91
C LEU A 62 -4.64 -9.93 -3.63
N ALA A 63 -3.37 -10.25 -3.32
CA ALA A 63 -2.37 -9.25 -2.98
C ALA A 63 -2.16 -8.23 -4.10
N ILE A 64 -2.04 -8.69 -5.35
CA ILE A 64 -1.73 -7.82 -6.49
C ILE A 64 -2.90 -6.88 -6.81
N LYS A 65 -4.15 -7.37 -6.76
CA LYS A 65 -5.34 -6.53 -6.96
C LYS A 65 -5.46 -5.48 -5.87
N CYS A 66 -5.30 -5.88 -4.60
CA CYS A 66 -5.27 -4.94 -3.48
C CYS A 66 -4.13 -3.91 -3.63
N ALA A 67 -2.95 -4.31 -4.11
CA ALA A 67 -1.84 -3.38 -4.34
C ALA A 67 -2.15 -2.31 -5.39
N PHE A 68 -2.79 -2.68 -6.51
CA PHE A 68 -3.24 -1.68 -7.49
C PHE A 68 -4.29 -0.74 -6.90
N LEU A 69 -5.21 -1.27 -6.10
CA LEU A 69 -6.44 -0.57 -5.70
C LEU A 69 -6.36 0.12 -4.32
N HIS A 70 -5.28 -0.07 -3.55
CA HIS A 70 -5.24 0.28 -2.12
C HIS A 70 -5.62 1.73 -1.79
N ASP A 71 -5.28 2.68 -2.66
CA ASP A 71 -5.56 4.10 -2.48
C ASP A 71 -6.75 4.60 -3.31
N THR A 72 -7.42 3.73 -4.08
CA THR A 72 -8.51 4.16 -4.98
C THR A 72 -9.73 4.68 -4.22
N ILE A 73 -10.06 4.09 -3.06
CA ILE A 73 -11.18 4.57 -2.23
C ILE A 73 -10.77 5.77 -1.38
N GLU A 74 -9.49 5.87 -0.99
CA GLU A 74 -9.01 6.96 -0.13
C GLU A 74 -8.83 8.26 -0.92
N ASP A 75 -8.25 8.16 -2.12
CA ASP A 75 -7.74 9.32 -2.86
C ASP A 75 -8.52 9.62 -4.14
N THR A 76 -9.53 8.82 -4.51
CA THR A 76 -10.29 9.00 -5.76
C THR A 76 -11.80 8.85 -5.55
N ASP A 77 -12.59 9.19 -6.57
CA ASP A 77 -14.06 9.05 -6.55
C ASP A 77 -14.53 7.62 -6.94
N TYR A 78 -13.67 6.60 -6.82
CA TYR A 78 -14.01 5.24 -7.22
C TYR A 78 -15.09 4.63 -6.29
N PRO A 79 -16.25 4.19 -6.81
CA PRO A 79 -17.33 3.67 -5.97
C PRO A 79 -17.00 2.32 -5.33
N ILE A 80 -17.38 2.15 -4.06
CA ILE A 80 -17.18 0.89 -3.32
C ILE A 80 -18.00 -0.26 -3.95
N GLU A 81 -19.16 0.05 -4.51
CA GLU A 81 -20.04 -0.92 -5.17
C GLU A 81 -19.40 -1.50 -6.45
N ASP A 82 -18.71 -0.64 -7.22
CA ASP A 82 -18.01 -1.06 -8.44
C ASP A 82 -16.78 -1.92 -8.10
N LEU A 83 -16.08 -1.61 -7.00
CA LEU A 83 -14.98 -2.42 -6.49
C LEU A 83 -15.40 -3.89 -6.24
N GLU A 84 -16.56 -4.10 -5.59
CA GLU A 84 -17.07 -5.46 -5.35
C GLU A 84 -17.48 -6.16 -6.65
N LYS A 85 -18.21 -5.45 -7.50
CA LYS A 85 -18.76 -5.99 -8.74
C LYS A 85 -17.65 -6.49 -9.67
N GLU A 86 -16.54 -5.78 -9.73
CA GLU A 86 -15.46 -6.07 -10.66
C GLU A 86 -14.38 -6.99 -10.10
N TYR A 87 -14.03 -6.84 -8.81
CA TYR A 87 -12.89 -7.54 -8.23
C TYR A 87 -13.28 -8.56 -7.15
N GLY A 88 -14.55 -8.58 -6.77
CA GLY A 88 -15.10 -9.50 -5.78
C GLY A 88 -14.96 -8.99 -4.34
N LYS A 89 -15.67 -9.69 -3.46
CA LYS A 89 -15.80 -9.33 -2.03
C LYS A 89 -14.46 -9.29 -1.30
N ASP A 90 -13.58 -10.27 -1.52
CA ASP A 90 -12.29 -10.34 -0.80
C ASP A 90 -11.38 -9.15 -1.13
N VAL A 91 -11.35 -8.72 -2.39
CA VAL A 91 -10.58 -7.53 -2.80
C VAL A 91 -11.20 -6.27 -2.22
N LYS A 92 -12.53 -6.14 -2.25
CA LYS A 92 -13.23 -5.02 -1.61
C LYS A 92 -12.89 -4.92 -0.13
N GLU A 93 -13.01 -6.00 0.63
CA GLU A 93 -12.73 -6.02 2.06
C GLU A 93 -11.26 -5.71 2.37
N GLY A 94 -10.33 -6.21 1.54
CA GLY A 94 -8.91 -5.89 1.63
C GLY A 94 -8.60 -4.42 1.40
N VAL A 95 -9.13 -3.83 0.31
CA VAL A 95 -8.95 -2.41 -0.01
C VAL A 95 -9.58 -1.53 1.07
N LEU A 96 -10.81 -1.82 1.50
CA LEU A 96 -11.44 -1.08 2.58
C LEU A 96 -10.61 -1.12 3.86
N ALA A 97 -10.02 -2.27 4.23
CA ALA A 97 -9.12 -2.39 5.38
C ALA A 97 -7.87 -1.49 5.26
N LEU A 98 -7.34 -1.32 4.04
CA LEU A 98 -6.18 -0.48 3.73
C LEU A 98 -6.52 1.02 3.72
N THR A 99 -7.76 1.38 3.42
CA THR A 99 -8.27 2.76 3.44
C THR A 99 -8.47 3.28 4.87
N LYS A 100 -7.99 4.48 5.15
CA LYS A 100 -8.21 5.16 6.44
C LYS A 100 -9.67 5.58 6.58
N ASN A 101 -10.23 5.36 7.77
CA ASN A 101 -11.51 5.94 8.13
C ASN A 101 -11.32 7.42 8.51
N THR A 102 -11.71 8.33 7.63
CA THR A 102 -11.56 9.79 7.84
C THR A 102 -12.58 10.39 8.81
N ASP A 103 -13.60 9.62 9.21
CA ASP A 103 -14.56 10.02 10.26
C ASP A 103 -13.94 9.93 11.68
N LEU A 104 -12.80 9.24 11.82
CA LEU A 104 -12.06 9.15 13.07
C LEU A 104 -11.03 10.26 13.18
N GLU A 105 -10.75 10.69 14.42
CA GLU A 105 -9.62 11.56 14.72
C GLU A 105 -8.30 10.97 14.19
N LYS A 106 -7.44 11.84 13.66
CA LYS A 106 -6.22 11.44 12.92
C LYS A 106 -5.32 10.47 13.70
N GLU A 107 -5.27 10.61 15.02
CA GLU A 107 -4.49 9.73 15.89
C GLU A 107 -5.05 8.30 16.02
N HIS A 108 -6.33 8.10 15.72
CA HIS A 108 -7.00 6.80 15.79
C HIS A 108 -7.07 6.08 14.43
N GLN A 109 -7.00 6.81 13.31
CA GLN A 109 -7.13 6.26 11.96
C GLN A 109 -6.16 5.10 11.67
N MET A 110 -4.88 5.26 12.03
CA MET A 110 -3.89 4.20 11.79
C MET A 110 -4.17 2.95 12.63
N LYS A 111 -4.55 3.13 13.90
CA LYS A 111 -4.84 2.00 14.80
C LYS A 111 -6.09 1.23 14.35
N ASP A 112 -7.11 1.95 13.92
CA ASP A 112 -8.31 1.37 13.31
C ASP A 112 -7.99 0.56 12.05
N SER A 113 -7.26 1.17 11.10
CA SER A 113 -6.86 0.47 9.86
C SER A 113 -6.03 -0.79 10.18
N LEU A 114 -5.05 -0.71 11.09
CA LEU A 114 -4.27 -1.89 11.49
C LEU A 114 -5.14 -2.99 12.14
N HIS A 115 -6.16 -2.62 12.91
CA HIS A 115 -7.11 -3.58 13.48
C HIS A 115 -7.91 -4.29 12.39
N ARG A 116 -8.45 -3.54 11.42
CA ARG A 116 -9.21 -4.11 10.29
C ARG A 116 -8.33 -4.96 9.38
N ILE A 117 -7.11 -4.50 9.07
CA ILE A 117 -6.12 -5.27 8.30
C ILE A 117 -5.85 -6.62 8.99
N LYS A 118 -5.71 -6.66 10.32
CA LYS A 118 -5.49 -7.92 11.05
C LYS A 118 -6.62 -8.94 10.96
N GLN A 119 -7.82 -8.52 10.53
CA GLN A 119 -8.95 -9.42 10.29
C GLN A 119 -8.97 -9.97 8.85
N GLN A 120 -8.12 -9.44 7.97
CA GLN A 120 -8.01 -9.84 6.57
C GLN A 120 -6.97 -10.95 6.35
N PRO A 121 -6.97 -11.62 5.19
CA PRO A 121 -5.87 -12.51 4.77
C PRO A 121 -4.51 -11.82 4.82
N LYS A 122 -3.46 -12.62 5.03
CA LYS A 122 -2.08 -12.15 5.24
C LYS A 122 -1.53 -11.35 4.05
N GLU A 123 -2.08 -11.59 2.86
CA GLU A 123 -1.86 -10.83 1.64
C GLU A 123 -2.20 -9.34 1.77
N VAL A 124 -3.26 -8.99 2.50
CA VAL A 124 -3.63 -7.58 2.73
C VAL A 124 -2.63 -6.93 3.69
N TRP A 125 -2.10 -7.68 4.65
CA TRP A 125 -1.06 -7.22 5.57
C TRP A 125 0.23 -6.94 4.79
N ALA A 126 0.57 -7.85 3.86
CA ALA A 126 1.68 -7.70 2.93
C ALA A 126 1.56 -6.42 2.10
N VAL A 127 0.37 -6.09 1.57
CA VAL A 127 0.14 -4.82 0.85
C VAL A 127 0.40 -3.62 1.75
N LYS A 128 -0.05 -3.63 3.02
CA LYS A 128 0.24 -2.50 3.92
C LYS A 128 1.72 -2.34 4.24
N MET A 129 2.44 -3.45 4.39
CA MET A 129 3.89 -3.41 4.56
C MET A 129 4.60 -2.89 3.31
N ALA A 130 4.19 -3.33 2.12
CA ALA A 130 4.70 -2.85 0.83
C ALA A 130 4.47 -1.34 0.65
N ASP A 131 3.25 -0.86 0.92
CA ASP A 131 2.91 0.57 0.96
C ASP A 131 3.87 1.33 1.88
N ARG A 132 4.08 0.86 3.11
CA ARG A 132 5.00 1.52 4.05
C ARG A 132 6.46 1.45 3.59
N ILE A 133 6.90 0.37 2.96
CA ILE A 133 8.24 0.24 2.36
C ILE A 133 8.48 1.32 1.30
N CYS A 134 7.52 1.52 0.39
CA CYS A 134 7.58 2.54 -0.67
C CYS A 134 7.60 3.96 -0.09
N ASN A 135 6.77 4.19 0.92
CA ASN A 135 6.70 5.46 1.66
C ASN A 135 8.00 5.83 2.40
N LEU A 136 8.81 4.84 2.78
CA LEU A 136 10.14 5.06 3.37
C LEU A 136 11.25 5.22 2.32
N TYR A 137 10.92 5.41 1.04
CA TYR A 137 11.94 5.62 0.01
C TYR A 137 12.77 6.88 0.29
N ALA A 138 12.15 8.05 0.42
CA ALA A 138 12.82 9.28 0.86
C ALA A 138 11.80 10.33 1.32
N PRO A 139 12.09 11.11 2.38
CA PRO A 139 11.22 12.22 2.76
C PRO A 139 11.20 13.31 1.67
N PRO A 140 10.04 13.95 1.44
CA PRO A 140 9.99 15.17 0.64
C PRO A 140 10.88 16.27 1.21
N TYR A 141 11.47 17.11 0.34
CA TYR A 141 12.48 18.11 0.71
C TYR A 141 12.03 19.10 1.81
N PHE A 142 10.72 19.32 1.92
CA PHE A 142 10.11 20.30 2.82
C PHE A 142 9.71 19.70 4.18
N TRP A 143 9.93 18.41 4.42
CA TRP A 143 9.63 17.80 5.72
C TRP A 143 10.65 18.24 6.76
N LYS A 144 10.14 18.76 7.88
CA LYS A 144 10.93 19.01 9.09
C LYS A 144 11.24 17.69 9.80
N GLU A 145 12.33 17.66 10.56
CA GLU A 145 12.77 16.47 11.31
C GLU A 145 11.65 15.85 12.16
N ALA A 146 10.90 16.65 12.92
CA ALA A 146 9.78 16.15 13.72
C ALA A 146 8.71 15.38 12.90
N LYS A 147 8.50 15.74 11.63
CA LYS A 147 7.58 15.01 10.74
C LYS A 147 8.20 13.69 10.26
N LYS A 148 9.49 13.68 9.94
CA LYS A 148 10.24 12.46 9.59
C LYS A 148 10.24 11.47 10.74
N GLU A 149 10.52 11.93 11.96
CA GLU A 149 10.50 11.12 13.19
C GLU A 149 9.13 10.51 13.42
N LYS A 150 8.05 11.30 13.36
CA LYS A 150 6.68 10.77 13.48
C LYS A 150 6.39 9.70 12.43
N TYR A 151 6.79 9.93 11.19
CA TYR A 151 6.58 8.99 10.09
C TYR A 151 7.35 7.68 10.28
N LEU A 152 8.54 7.76 10.87
CA LEU A 152 9.35 6.61 11.25
C LEU A 152 8.73 5.82 12.41
N GLU A 153 8.17 6.49 13.42
CA GLU A 153 7.46 5.82 14.51
C GLU A 153 6.19 5.12 14.02
N GLU A 154 5.43 5.74 13.12
CA GLU A 154 4.30 5.07 12.45
C GLU A 154 4.76 3.81 11.70
N ALA A 155 5.91 3.86 11.01
CA ALA A 155 6.44 2.71 10.32
C ALA A 155 6.82 1.55 11.27
N LYS A 156 7.42 1.85 12.42
CA LYS A 156 7.72 0.85 13.45
C LYS A 156 6.46 0.22 14.01
N ILE A 157 5.41 1.00 14.24
CA ILE A 157 4.11 0.49 14.70
C ILE A 157 3.53 -0.47 13.65
N ILE A 158 3.55 -0.10 12.37
CA ILE A 158 3.08 -0.97 11.27
C ILE A 158 3.88 -2.27 11.24
N TYR A 159 5.22 -2.19 11.32
CA TYR A 159 6.08 -3.36 11.37
C TYR A 159 5.72 -4.29 12.53
N GLU A 160 5.65 -3.78 13.76
CA GLU A 160 5.34 -4.61 14.93
C GLU A 160 3.98 -5.28 14.84
N HIS A 161 2.99 -4.63 14.21
CA HIS A 161 1.66 -5.21 14.04
C HIS A 161 1.63 -6.26 12.94
N LEU A 162 2.36 -6.06 11.84
CA LEU A 162 2.14 -6.81 10.60
C LEU A 162 3.31 -7.72 10.21
N LYS A 163 4.44 -7.73 10.92
CA LYS A 163 5.64 -8.52 10.58
C LYS A 163 5.36 -10.02 10.40
N ASP A 164 4.45 -10.60 11.16
CA ASP A 164 4.04 -12.00 11.02
C ASP A 164 3.12 -12.23 9.80
N GLY A 165 2.93 -11.21 8.96
CA GLY A 165 2.15 -11.17 7.74
C GLY A 165 2.87 -11.82 6.56
N ASN A 166 4.17 -11.55 6.45
CA ASN A 166 5.01 -11.97 5.34
C ASN A 166 6.48 -11.73 5.72
N ASP A 167 7.25 -12.80 5.94
CA ASP A 167 8.63 -12.70 6.43
C ASP A 167 9.56 -11.89 5.51
N TYR A 168 9.38 -12.03 4.19
CA TYR A 168 10.16 -11.30 3.20
C TYR A 168 9.96 -9.78 3.32
N LEU A 169 8.70 -9.33 3.32
CA LEU A 169 8.36 -7.92 3.45
C LEU A 169 8.63 -7.38 4.84
N ALA A 170 8.47 -8.19 5.88
CA ALA A 170 8.83 -7.80 7.25
C ALA A 170 10.32 -7.47 7.35
N LYS A 171 11.19 -8.36 6.85
CA LYS A 171 12.63 -8.11 6.78
C LYS A 171 12.93 -6.82 6.01
N ARG A 172 12.32 -6.67 4.84
CA ARG A 172 12.53 -5.50 3.97
C ARG A 172 12.07 -4.19 4.63
N LEU A 173 10.92 -4.19 5.31
CA LEU A 173 10.41 -3.03 6.04
C LEU A 173 11.35 -2.66 7.20
N SER A 174 11.83 -3.64 7.95
CA SER A 174 12.83 -3.43 9.00
C SER A 174 14.11 -2.75 8.46
N GLU A 175 14.65 -3.25 7.34
CA GLU A 175 15.81 -2.65 6.66
C GLU A 175 15.55 -1.20 6.22
N LYS A 176 14.34 -0.90 5.72
CA LYS A 176 13.95 0.46 5.33
C LYS A 176 13.81 1.39 6.53
N ILE A 177 13.24 0.92 7.63
CA ILE A 177 13.14 1.68 8.89
C ILE A 177 14.53 2.07 9.38
N GLU A 178 15.48 1.14 9.37
CA GLU A 178 16.87 1.44 9.77
C GLU A 178 17.56 2.42 8.81
N ALA A 179 17.40 2.24 7.50
CA ALA A 179 17.99 3.13 6.50
C ALA A 179 17.41 4.56 6.55
N TYR A 180 16.13 4.71 6.91
CA TYR A 180 15.45 6.01 6.97
C TYR A 180 15.98 6.92 8.07
N LYS A 181 16.58 6.37 9.14
CA LYS A 181 17.21 7.15 10.23
C LYS A 181 18.33 8.08 9.74
N ASN A 182 18.90 7.79 8.58
CA ASN A 182 20.02 8.54 7.99
C ASN A 182 19.58 9.52 6.88
N LYS A 183 18.28 9.87 6.78
CA LYS A 183 17.71 10.72 5.71
C LYS A 183 17.02 11.99 6.23
#